data_AF-A0A2D9ECJ6-F1
#
_entry.id   AF-A0A2D9ECJ6-F1
#
_cell.length_a   1.000
_cell.length_b   1.000
_cell.length_c   1.000
_cell.angle_alpha   90.00
_cell.angle_beta   90.00
_cell.angle_gamma   90.00
#
_symmetry.space_group_name_H-M   'P 1'
#
loop_
_entity.id
_entity.type
_entity.pdbx_description
1 polymer ?
#
loop_
_entity_poly.entity_id
_entity_poly.type
_entity_poly.pdbx_seq_one_letter_code
_entity_poly.pdbx_strand_id
1 'polypeptide(L)' 'IRDQILEGRIPIAEQNIEFIQTKTEAQVTKKIINKSGGADLVILGFLDASKSDDHGSLFERYHGLGETMFVHSNEAKIIK' A
#
# COMPACT_ATOMS: atom_id res chain seq x y z
N ILE A 1 13.77 -2.88 6.67
CA ILE A 1 13.63 -2.48 5.24
C ILE A 1 14.97 -2.08 4.64
N ARG A 2 15.75 -1.19 5.27
CA ARG A 2 17.05 -0.75 4.74
C ARG A 2 18.02 -1.91 4.43
N ASP A 3 18.16 -2.85 5.35
CA ASP A 3 19.03 -4.03 5.13
C ASP A 3 18.57 -4.86 3.92
N GLN A 4 17.25 -5.05 3.77
CA GLN A 4 16.66 -5.77 2.64
C GLN A 4 16.92 -5.09 1.28
N ILE A 5 17.02 -3.76 1.27
CA ILE A 5 17.39 -2.98 0.07
C ILE A 5 18.88 -3.20 -0.23
N LEU A 6 19.74 -3.08 0.79
CA LEU A 6 21.20 -3.25 0.66
C LEU A 6 21.58 -4.67 0.22
N GLU A 7 20.85 -5.67 0.68
CA GLU A 7 21.03 -7.08 0.31
C GLU A 7 20.35 -7.44 -1.04
N GLY A 8 19.74 -6.48 -1.73
CA GLY A 8 19.10 -6.66 -3.04
C GLY A 8 17.80 -7.47 -3.02
N ARG A 9 17.23 -7.72 -1.84
CA ARG A 9 15.97 -8.48 -1.68
C ARG A 9 14.73 -7.66 -1.99
N ILE A 10 14.84 -6.33 -1.98
CA ILE A 10 13.82 -5.40 -2.46
C ILE A 10 14.48 -4.50 -3.50
N PRO A 11 14.20 -4.68 -4.81
CA PRO A 11 14.85 -3.93 -5.87
C PRO A 11 14.27 -2.52 -6.01
N ILE A 12 14.46 -1.68 -4.98
CA ILE A 12 14.06 -0.27 -4.96
C ILE A 12 15.14 0.55 -4.27
N ALA A 13 15.44 1.73 -4.80
CA ALA A 13 16.39 2.63 -4.16
C ALA A 13 15.78 3.30 -2.91
N GLU A 14 16.57 3.49 -1.86
CA GLU A 14 16.07 4.05 -0.58
C GLU A 14 15.42 5.43 -0.77
N GLN A 15 15.94 6.26 -1.68
CA GLN A 15 15.36 7.58 -1.98
C GLN A 15 13.98 7.53 -2.64
N ASN A 16 13.56 6.37 -3.17
CA ASN A 16 12.22 6.17 -3.75
C ASN A 16 11.22 5.66 -2.70
N ILE A 17 11.63 5.52 -1.43
CA ILE A 17 10.77 5.13 -0.32
C ILE A 17 10.50 6.35 0.56
N GLU A 18 9.23 6.56 0.89
CA GLU A 18 8.83 7.59 1.84
C GLU A 18 7.98 7.00 2.96
N PHE A 19 8.33 7.32 4.20
CA PHE A 19 7.54 6.98 5.38
C PHE A 19 6.57 8.10 5.70
N ILE A 20 5.28 7.80 5.62
CA ILE A 20 4.23 8.79 5.79
C ILE A 20 3.47 8.49 7.09
N GLN A 21 3.59 9.37 8.08
CA GLN A 21 2.87 9.22 9.33
C GLN A 21 1.37 9.53 9.14
N THR A 22 0.50 8.68 9.65
CA THR A 22 -0.96 8.82 9.62
C THR A 22 -1.54 8.52 11.00
N LYS A 23 -2.70 9.10 11.31
CA LYS A 23 -3.40 8.89 12.59
C LYS A 23 -4.72 8.13 12.43
N THR A 24 -5.28 8.12 11.22
CA THR A 24 -6.56 7.48 10.91
C THR A 24 -6.55 6.85 9.52
N GLU A 25 -7.40 5.85 9.29
CA GLU A 25 -7.59 5.22 7.98
C GLU A 25 -8.02 6.22 6.90
N ALA A 26 -8.91 7.16 7.24
CA ALA A 26 -9.31 8.21 6.31
C ALA A 26 -8.11 9.08 5.85
N GLN A 27 -7.16 9.34 6.75
CA GLN A 27 -5.92 10.04 6.38
C GLN A 27 -5.01 9.19 5.50
N VAL A 28 -4.94 7.87 5.73
CA VAL A 28 -4.19 6.93 4.87
C VAL A 28 -4.74 7.00 3.45
N THR A 29 -6.04 6.76 3.27
CA THR A 29 -6.71 6.79 1.96
C THR A 29 -6.51 8.12 1.24
N LYS A 30 -6.74 9.25 1.93
CA LYS A 30 -6.56 10.58 1.34
C LYS A 30 -5.13 10.81 0.86
N LYS A 31 -4.12 10.39 1.63
CA LYS A 31 -2.72 10.55 1.24
C LYS A 31 -2.33 9.67 0.05
N ILE A 32 -2.85 8.44 -0.02
CA ILE A 32 -2.64 7.53 -1.15
C ILE A 32 -3.19 8.17 -2.44
N ILE A 33 -4.45 8.63 -2.42
CA ILE A 33 -5.10 9.28 -3.57
C ILE A 33 -4.32 10.52 -4.01
N ASN A 34 -3.98 11.40 -3.07
CA ASN A 34 -3.27 12.64 -3.40
C ASN A 34 -1.88 12.41 -4.02
N LYS A 35 -1.20 11.32 -3.68
CA LYS A 35 0.13 11.01 -4.21
C LYS A 35 0.12 10.14 -5.46
N SER A 36 -0.92 9.34 -5.64
CA SER A 36 -0.93 8.24 -6.63
C SER A 36 -2.07 8.35 -7.64
N GLY A 37 -2.94 9.35 -7.54
CA GLY A 37 -4.08 9.52 -8.45
C GLY A 37 -3.70 9.72 -9.93
N GLY A 38 -2.48 10.18 -10.21
CA GLY A 38 -1.94 10.33 -11.57
C GLY A 38 -0.97 9.22 -11.99
N ALA A 39 -0.85 8.13 -11.23
CA ALA A 39 0.06 7.04 -11.57
C ALA A 39 -0.58 6.07 -12.57
N ASP A 40 0.23 5.56 -13.50
CA ASP A 40 -0.21 4.57 -14.48
C ASP A 40 -0.55 3.21 -13.84
N LEU A 41 0.14 2.86 -12.75
CA LEU A 41 -0.12 1.64 -11.97
C LEU A 41 0.11 1.93 -10.48
N VAL A 42 -0.83 1.50 -9.65
CA VAL A 42 -0.77 1.59 -8.19
C VAL A 42 -0.85 0.18 -7.60
N ILE A 43 0.14 -0.20 -6.79
CA ILE A 43 0.17 -1.48 -6.07
C ILE A 43 -0.12 -1.20 -4.59
N LEU A 44 -1.25 -1.72 -4.09
CA LEU A 44 -1.68 -1.51 -2.70
C LEU A 44 -1.72 -2.82 -1.94
N GLY A 45 -0.85 -2.92 -0.94
CA GLY A 45 -0.92 -3.98 0.07
C GLY A 45 -2.07 -3.73 1.05
N PHE A 46 -2.88 -4.75 1.34
CA PHE A 46 -3.91 -4.67 2.37
C PHE A 46 -3.89 -5.91 3.28
N LEU A 47 -4.02 -5.66 4.58
CA LEU A 47 -3.99 -6.69 5.63
C LEU A 47 -5.40 -7.16 6.03
N ASP A 48 -6.43 -6.44 5.62
CA ASP A 48 -7.75 -6.45 6.28
C ASP A 48 -8.84 -7.20 5.51
N ALA A 49 -8.45 -8.24 4.75
CA ALA A 49 -9.38 -9.05 3.97
C ALA A 49 -10.40 -9.82 4.85
N SER A 50 -10.16 -9.94 6.17
CA SER A 50 -10.93 -10.82 7.06
C SER A 50 -11.88 -10.10 8.02
N LYS A 51 -12.07 -8.77 7.94
CA LYS A 51 -12.82 -8.01 8.97
C LYS A 51 -13.97 -7.15 8.47
N SER A 52 -14.22 -7.04 7.16
CA SER A 52 -15.41 -6.35 6.66
C SER A 52 -16.44 -7.35 6.13
N ASP A 53 -17.67 -7.25 6.62
CA ASP A 53 -18.82 -8.01 6.09
C ASP A 53 -19.18 -7.57 4.65
N ASP A 54 -18.65 -6.40 4.23
CA ASP A 54 -18.76 -5.86 2.89
C ASP A 54 -17.36 -5.58 2.34
N HIS A 55 -16.82 -6.52 1.56
CA HIS A 55 -15.53 -6.39 0.90
C HIS A 55 -15.54 -5.35 -0.23
N GLY A 56 -16.71 -4.99 -0.79
CA GLY A 56 -16.81 -4.01 -1.86
C GLY A 56 -16.39 -2.63 -1.37
N SER A 57 -16.94 -2.20 -0.23
CA SER A 57 -16.63 -0.89 0.37
C SER A 57 -15.14 -0.67 0.70
N LEU A 58 -14.37 -1.76 0.89
CA LEU A 58 -12.94 -1.69 1.18
C LEU A 58 -12.13 -1.14 0.00
N PHE A 59 -12.52 -1.46 -1.23
CA PHE A 59 -11.83 -1.04 -2.44
C PHE A 59 -12.34 0.30 -2.96
N GLU A 60 -13.64 0.56 -2.84
CA GLU A 60 -14.29 1.79 -3.33
C GLU A 60 -13.74 3.08 -2.69
N ARG A 61 -13.20 3.01 -1.47
CA ARG A 61 -12.58 4.17 -0.82
C ARG A 61 -11.37 4.73 -1.59
N TYR A 62 -10.78 3.95 -2.49
CA TYR A 62 -9.66 4.35 -3.34
C TYR A 62 -10.09 4.86 -4.72
N HIS A 63 -11.37 5.17 -4.90
CA HIS A 63 -11.87 5.79 -6.12
C HIS A 63 -11.03 7.03 -6.51
N GLY A 64 -10.62 7.09 -7.78
CA GLY A 64 -9.76 8.16 -8.32
C GLY A 64 -8.27 7.80 -8.42
N LEU A 65 -7.88 6.57 -8.06
CA LEU A 65 -6.61 6.01 -8.51
C LEU A 65 -6.72 5.52 -9.97
N GLY A 66 -5.58 5.47 -10.67
CA GLY A 66 -5.45 4.78 -11.95
C GLY A 66 -5.54 3.27 -11.80
N GLU A 67 -4.96 2.53 -12.75
CA GLU A 67 -4.94 1.06 -12.69
C GLU A 67 -4.36 0.59 -11.35
N THR A 68 -5.14 -0.19 -10.60
CA THR A 68 -4.80 -0.53 -9.21
C THR A 68 -4.79 -2.04 -9.00
N MET A 69 -3.66 -2.56 -8.54
CA MET A 69 -3.50 -3.95 -8.12
C MET A 69 -3.50 -4.03 -6.60
N PHE A 70 -4.56 -4.63 -6.05
CA PHE A 70 -4.66 -4.93 -4.63
C PHE A 70 -3.95 -6.25 -4.33
N VAL A 71 -2.98 -6.23 -3.40
CA VAL A 71 -2.17 -7.38 -3.04
C VAL A 71 -2.40 -7.75 -1.59
N HIS A 72 -2.70 -9.03 -1.36
CA HIS A 72 -2.76 -9.62 -0.03
C HIS A 72 -1.71 -10.74 0.08
N SER A 73 -0.99 -10.78 1.19
CA SER A 73 -0.07 -11.88 1.50
C SER A 73 -0.76 -12.86 2.43
N ASN A 74 -0.73 -14.16 2.09
CA ASN A 74 -1.28 -15.21 2.95
C ASN A 74 -0.59 -15.26 4.32
N GLU A 75 0.70 -14.94 4.37
CA GLU A 75 1.49 -14.91 5.61
C GLU A 75 2.32 -13.63 5.68
N ALA A 76 2.42 -13.08 6.89
CA ALA A 76 3.32 -11.96 7.14
C ALA A 76 4.76 -12.44 6.99
N LYS A 77 5.50 -11.87 6.04
CA LYS A 77 6.94 -12.08 5.97
C LYS A 77 7.60 -11.36 7.13
N ILE A 78 8.12 -12.12 8.09
CA ILE A 78 8.96 -11.55 9.16
C ILE A 78 10.26 -11.08 8.51
N ILE A 79 10.41 -9.77 8.41
CA ILE A 79 11.65 -9.14 7.98
C ILE A 79 12.58 -9.12 9.19
N LYS A 80 13.54 -10.07 9.24
CA LYS A 80 14.68 -10.01 10.16
C LYS A 80 15.73 -9.05 9.63
#